data_AF-A0A1U7Q0G7-F1
#
_entry.id   AF-A0A1U7Q0G7-F1
#
_cell.length_a   1.000
_cell.length_b   1.000
_cell.length_c   1.000
_cell.angle_alpha   90.00
_cell.angle_beta   90.00
_cell.angle_gamma   90.00
#
_symmetry.space_group_name_H-M   'P 1'
#
loop_
_entity.id
_entity.type
_entity.pdbx_description
1 polymer ?
#
loop_
_entity_poly.entity_id
_entity_poly.type
_entity_poly.pdbx_seq_one_letter_code
_entity_poly.pdbx_strand_id
1 'polypeptide(L)' 'MPEALLSLINNVSITLITLVGYSAMGGAVGAGGLGQVGYQYGYIGYDFAVMNSVLVLLIVLVFIIQISGDLLSKKFNHR' A
#
# COMPACT_ATOMS: atom_id res chain seq x y z
N MET A 1 -22.27 5.45 20.08
CA MET A 1 -21.43 6.25 19.17
C MET A 1 -20.79 5.36 18.12
N PRO A 2 -21.56 4.89 17.12
CA PRO A 2 -21.05 4.05 16.03
C PRO A 2 -20.23 4.82 14.98
N GLU A 3 -20.39 6.15 14.85
CA GLU A 3 -19.66 6.92 13.81
C GLU A 3 -18.14 6.95 14.03
N ALA A 4 -17.68 6.88 15.28
CA ALA A 4 -16.25 6.89 15.61
C ALA A 4 -15.54 5.61 15.17
N LEU A 5 -16.23 4.46 15.18
CA LEU A 5 -15.63 3.17 14.82
C LEU A 5 -15.35 3.07 13.32
N LEU A 6 -16.29 3.56 12.50
CA LEU A 6 -16.17 3.62 11.04
C LEU A 6 -15.01 4.55 10.63
N SER A 7 -14.93 5.71 11.27
CA SER A 7 -13.83 6.66 11.08
C SER A 7 -12.48 6.05 11.45
N LEU A 8 -12.41 5.30 12.54
CA LEU A 8 -11.17 4.63 12.96
C LEU A 8 -10.69 3.60 11.93
N ILE A 9 -11.59 2.76 11.40
CA ILE A 9 -11.26 1.74 10.39
C ILE A 9 -10.72 2.40 9.11
N ASN A 10 -11.33 3.49 8.67
CA ASN A 10 -10.85 4.23 7.51
C ASN A 10 -9.46 4.83 7.75
N ASN A 11 -9.24 5.46 8.91
CA ASN A 11 -7.93 6.05 9.25
C ASN A 11 -6.84 4.98 9.38
N VAL A 12 -7.15 3.79 9.91
CA VAL A 12 -6.22 2.65 9.94
C VAL A 12 -5.87 2.20 8.53
N SER A 13 -6.86 2.08 7.63
CA SER A 13 -6.61 1.69 6.24
C SER A 13 -5.70 2.69 5.53
N ILE A 14 -5.94 3.99 5.70
CA ILE A 14 -5.09 5.06 5.15
C ILE A 14 -3.67 4.99 5.74
N THR A 15 -3.54 4.74 7.04
CA THR A 15 -2.24 4.61 7.72
C THR A 15 -1.44 3.40 7.20
N LEU A 16 -2.11 2.28 6.91
CA LEU A 16 -1.47 1.12 6.30
C LEU A 16 -1.00 1.43 4.88
N ILE A 17 -1.81 2.13 4.09
CA ILE A 17 -1.44 2.55 2.73
C ILE A 17 -0.23 3.49 2.75
N THR A 18 -0.19 4.48 3.65
CA THR A 18 0.96 5.37 3.79
C THR A 18 2.21 4.63 4.26
N LEU A 19 2.07 3.61 5.13
CA LEU A 19 3.19 2.76 5.54
C LEU A 19 3.76 1.95 4.37
N VAL A 20 2.92 1.44 3.45
CA VAL A 20 3.39 0.79 2.21
C VAL A 20 4.19 1.78 1.35
N GLY A 21 3.71 3.01 1.21
CA GLY A 21 4.44 4.07 0.52
C GLY A 21 5.81 4.37 1.16
N TYR A 22 5.85 4.49 2.49
CA TYR A 22 7.11 4.68 3.22
C TYR A 22 8.04 3.48 3.10
N SER A 23 7.52 2.26 3.09
CA SER A 23 8.34 1.05 2.86
C SER A 23 8.93 1.03 1.45
N ALA A 24 8.16 1.42 0.44
CA ALA A 24 8.66 1.54 -0.94
C ALA A 24 9.79 2.59 -1.05
N MET A 25 9.63 3.76 -0.41
CA MET A 25 10.68 4.77 -0.31
C MET A 25 11.88 4.28 0.50
N GLY A 26 11.66 3.54 1.59
CA GLY A 26 12.71 2.90 2.38
C GLY A 26 13.55 1.91 1.57
N GLY A 27 12.94 1.24 0.58
CA GLY A 27 13.66 0.38 -0.37
C GLY A 27 14.73 1.11 -1.17
N ALA A 28 14.56 2.41 -1.47
CA ALA A 28 15.60 3.21 -2.12
C ALA A 28 16.80 3.52 -1.20
N VAL A 29 16.60 3.46 0.13
CA VAL A 29 17.63 3.69 1.15
C VAL A 29 18.26 2.37 1.64
N GLY A 30 17.93 1.24 1.01
CA GLY A 30 18.49 -0.08 1.34
C GLY A 30 17.71 -0.88 2.39
N ALA A 31 16.46 -0.51 2.70
CA ALA A 31 15.60 -1.30 3.59
C ALA A 31 15.07 -2.61 2.96
N GLY A 32 15.37 -2.86 1.68
CA GLY A 32 14.89 -4.05 0.96
C GLY A 32 13.49 -3.90 0.35
N GLY A 33 12.96 -5.04 -0.09
CA GLY A 33 11.58 -5.15 -0.60
C GLY A 33 11.39 -4.69 -2.06
N LEU A 34 10.11 -4.55 -2.46
CA LEU A 34 9.70 -4.22 -3.82
C LEU A 34 10.22 -2.84 -4.27
N GLY A 35 10.28 -1.88 -3.35
CA GLY A 35 10.84 -0.55 -3.62
C GLY A 35 12.33 -0.58 -4.01
N GLN A 36 13.12 -1.46 -3.37
CA GLN A 36 14.52 -1.64 -3.76
C GLN A 36 14.65 -2.25 -5.15
N VAL A 37 13.81 -3.25 -5.47
CA VAL A 37 13.83 -3.88 -6.80
C VAL A 37 13.45 -2.86 -7.89
N GLY A 38 12.39 -2.08 -7.66
CA GLY A 38 11.97 -1.01 -8.58
C GLY A 38 13.03 0.08 -8.74
N TYR A 39 13.71 0.46 -7.66
CA TYR A 39 14.78 1.46 -7.70
C TYR A 39 16.03 0.93 -8.41
N GLN A 40 16.50 -0.26 -8.05
CA GLN A 40 17.77 -0.77 -8.55
C GLN A 40 17.67 -1.30 -9.98
N TYR A 41 16.67 -2.12 -10.28
CA TYR A 41 16.52 -2.73 -11.60
C TYR A 41 15.65 -1.88 -12.53
N GLY A 42 14.59 -1.27 -12.01
CA GLY A 42 13.70 -0.43 -12.82
C GLY A 42 14.28 0.95 -13.11
N TYR A 43 14.64 1.71 -12.07
CA TYR A 43 15.09 3.10 -12.22
C TYR A 43 16.56 3.19 -12.63
N ILE A 44 17.48 2.65 -11.80
CA ILE A 44 18.92 2.69 -12.09
C ILE A 44 19.26 1.79 -13.29
N GLY A 45 18.67 0.59 -13.34
CA GLY A 45 18.86 -0.35 -14.45
C GLY A 45 18.15 0.05 -15.75
N TYR A 46 17.31 1.09 -15.73
CA TYR A 46 16.47 1.55 -16.86
C TYR A 46 15.61 0.44 -17.48
N ASP A 47 15.24 -0.59 -16.69
CA ASP A 47 14.34 -1.64 -17.15
C ASP A 47 12.88 -1.23 -16.89
N PHE A 48 12.24 -0.73 -17.95
CA PHE A 48 10.84 -0.32 -17.89
C PHE A 48 9.88 -1.48 -17.57
N ALA A 49 10.20 -2.72 -17.95
CA ALA A 49 9.36 -3.87 -17.64
C ALA A 49 9.37 -4.15 -16.13
N VAL A 50 10.54 -4.09 -15.50
CA VAL A 50 10.67 -4.25 -14.04
C VAL A 50 10.02 -3.09 -13.29
N MET A 51 10.27 -1.84 -13.72
CA MET A 51 9.65 -0.65 -13.12
C MET A 51 8.11 -0.76 -13.12
N ASN A 52 7.53 -1.11 -14.28
CA ASN A 52 6.08 -1.19 -14.41
C ASN A 52 5.50 -2.38 -13.62
N SER A 53 6.22 -3.50 -13.56
CA SER A 53 5.82 -4.65 -12.74
C SER A 53 5.74 -4.29 -11.26
N VAL A 54 6.76 -3.60 -10.72
CA VAL A 54 6.77 -3.16 -9.32
C VAL A 54 5.64 -2.17 -9.03
N LEU A 55 5.40 -1.21 -9.92
CA LEU A 55 4.28 -0.26 -9.79
C LEU A 55 2.93 -0.97 -9.74
N VAL A 56 2.68 -1.89 -10.66
CA VAL A 56 1.44 -2.68 -10.68
C VAL A 56 1.29 -3.49 -9.39
N LEU A 57 2.36 -4.11 -8.91
CA LEU A 57 2.34 -4.89 -7.67
C LEU A 57 2.00 -4.03 -6.44
N LEU A 58 2.58 -2.84 -6.34
CA LEU A 58 2.26 -1.87 -5.27
C LEU A 58 0.81 -1.40 -5.35
N ILE A 59 0.30 -1.10 -6.55
CA ILE A 59 -1.10 -0.70 -6.76
C ILE A 59 -2.04 -1.82 -6.32
N VAL A 60 -1.79 -3.06 -6.72
CA VAL A 60 -2.59 -4.22 -6.31
C VAL A 60 -2.58 -4.39 -4.79
N LEU A 61 -1.42 -4.20 -4.14
CA LEU A 61 -1.29 -4.29 -2.68
C LEU A 61 -2.15 -3.22 -1.98
N VAL A 62 -2.08 -1.96 -2.45
CA VAL A 62 -2.93 -0.87 -1.94
C VAL A 62 -4.42 -1.19 -2.12
N PHE A 63 -4.81 -1.73 -3.28
CA PHE A 63 -6.19 -2.15 -3.53
C PHE A 63 -6.64 -3.25 -2.56
N ILE A 64 -5.79 -4.23 -2.26
CA ILE A 64 -6.11 -5.28 -1.29
C ILE A 64 -6.33 -4.69 0.10
N ILE A 65 -5.49 -3.73 0.52
CA ILE A 65 -5.66 -3.02 1.80
C ILE A 65 -6.97 -2.23 1.81
N GLN A 66 -7.27 -1.51 0.73
CA GLN A 66 -8.50 -0.71 0.58
C GLN A 66 -9.75 -1.59 0.69
N ILE A 67 -9.80 -2.70 -0.07
CA ILE A 67 -10.92 -3.65 -0.06
C ILE A 67 -11.06 -4.29 1.32
N SER A 68 -9.95 -4.67 1.96
CA SER A 68 -9.97 -5.24 3.31
C SER A 68 -10.51 -4.22 4.33
N GLY A 69 -10.09 -2.96 4.22
CA GLY A 69 -10.59 -1.84 5.01
C GLY A 69 -12.09 -1.63 4.81
N ASP A 70 -12.55 -1.56 3.57
CA ASP A 70 -13.96 -1.39 3.21
C ASP A 70 -14.84 -2.55 3.68
N LEU A 71 -14.36 -3.79 3.57
CA LEU A 71 -15.07 -4.98 4.05
C LEU A 71 -15.20 -4.98 5.56
N LEU A 72 -14.12 -4.63 6.29
CA LEU A 72 -14.19 -4.45 7.75
C LEU A 72 -15.18 -3.35 8.10
N SER A 73 -15.08 -2.20 7.42
CA SER A 73 -15.96 -1.04 7.63
C SER A 73 -17.43 -1.44 7.45
N LYS A 74 -17.76 -2.16 6.36
CA LYS A 74 -19.11 -2.70 6.12
C LYS A 74 -19.58 -3.71 7.18
N LYS A 75 -18.69 -4.56 7.68
CA LYS A 75 -19.05 -5.58 8.69
C LYS A 75 -19.37 -4.95 10.04
N PHE A 76 -18.67 -3.87 10.41
CA PHE A 76 -18.93 -3.10 11.63
C PHE A 76 -20.05 -2.08 11.47
N ASN A 77 -20.38 -1.68 10.24
CA ASN A 77 -21.53 -0.84 9.93
C ASN A 77 -22.85 -1.63 9.95
N HIS A 78 -23.05 -2.47 10.96
CA HIS A 78 -24.34 -3.09 11.26
C HIS A 78 -25.27 -2.00 11.81
N ARG A 79 -26.07 -1.41 10.92
CA ARG A 79 -27.48 -1.17 11.20
C ARG A 79 -28.29 -2.29 10.58
#